data_AF-A0A1Y3MU03-F1
#
_entry.id   AF-A0A1Y3MU03-F1
#
_cell.length_a   1.000
_cell.length_b   1.000
_cell.length_c   1.000
_cell.angle_alpha   90.00
_cell.angle_beta   90.00
_cell.angle_gamma   90.00
#
_symmetry.space_group_name_H-M   'P 1'
#
loop_
_entity.id
_entity.type
_entity.pdbx_description
1 polymer ?
#
loop_
_entity_poly.entity_id
_entity_poly.type
_entity_poly.pdbx_seq_one_letter_code
_entity_poly.pdbx_strand_id
1 'polypeptide(L)'
;MDPYVNICICITPGSDITDDRIAKDLAVAESIWQPISFQIKDVIILNESFRFHDGEISYIDSIQIQPKVSSFFNTCSSQVPNCDIYICYIGSDYFKEQSVIACAYSFVINQILTGYIILTNAASPMKNIYTLAHEIGHILFTRRIEGKLTHADPHSQTGSEHHPSSTNLMYPIVPRPDQVHIDSLLTKEQRALSLQSSLLHKEKQ
;
A
#
# COMPACT_ATOMS: atom_id res chain seq x y z
N MET A 1 10.51 5.11 21.44
CA MET A 1 9.10 5.20 20.99
C MET A 1 9.10 4.81 19.54
N ASP A 2 8.27 3.84 19.22
CA ASP A 2 8.25 3.26 17.89
C ASP A 2 7.44 4.16 16.96
N PRO A 3 7.95 4.45 15.75
CA PRO A 3 7.26 5.32 14.80
C PRO A 3 5.95 4.67 14.35
N TYR A 4 4.98 5.50 13.99
CA TYR A 4 3.68 5.01 13.53
C TYR A 4 3.15 5.76 12.32
N VAL A 5 2.25 5.12 11.59
CA VAL A 5 1.50 5.68 10.46
C VAL A 5 0.02 5.52 10.77
N ASN A 6 -0.76 6.59 10.57
CA ASN A 6 -2.21 6.55 10.73
C ASN A 6 -2.83 6.02 9.44
N ILE A 7 -3.64 4.97 9.57
CA ILE A 7 -4.28 4.32 8.43
C ILE A 7 -5.81 4.34 8.55
N CYS A 8 -6.48 4.37 7.41
CA CYS A 8 -7.90 4.08 7.31
C CYS A 8 -8.08 2.80 6.48
N ILE A 9 -8.96 1.90 6.93
CA ILE A 9 -9.34 0.73 6.17
C ILE A 9 -10.63 1.04 5.41
N CYS A 10 -10.60 0.89 4.09
CA CYS A 10 -11.75 1.16 3.23
C CYS A 10 -12.17 -0.15 2.55
N ILE A 11 -13.42 -0.55 2.74
CA ILE A 11 -13.95 -1.83 2.25
C ILE A 11 -15.06 -1.52 1.24
N THR A 12 -14.93 -2.01 0.01
CA THR A 12 -15.98 -1.87 -1.00
C THR A 12 -16.82 -3.14 -1.13
N PRO A 13 -18.04 -3.07 -1.70
CA PRO A 13 -18.87 -4.25 -1.89
C PRO A 13 -18.21 -5.31 -2.77
N GLY A 14 -18.33 -6.57 -2.35
CA GLY A 14 -17.71 -7.73 -3.00
C GLY A 14 -16.28 -8.03 -2.54
N SER A 15 -15.69 -7.20 -1.67
CA SER A 15 -14.37 -7.49 -1.10
C SER A 15 -14.40 -8.72 -0.22
N ASP A 16 -13.45 -9.62 -0.40
CA ASP A 16 -13.20 -10.75 0.47
C ASP A 16 -12.43 -10.27 1.70
N ILE A 17 -13.15 -10.06 2.80
CA ILE A 17 -12.61 -9.69 4.11
C ILE A 17 -12.76 -10.83 5.13
N THR A 18 -12.97 -12.05 4.65
CA THR A 18 -13.14 -13.23 5.51
C THR A 18 -11.83 -13.62 6.21
N ASP A 19 -11.91 -14.57 7.15
CA ASP A 19 -10.76 -15.16 7.83
C ASP A 19 -9.78 -14.13 8.43
N ASP A 20 -10.28 -13.06 9.04
CA ASP A 20 -9.48 -12.00 9.67
C ASP A 20 -8.43 -11.38 8.72
N ARG A 21 -8.70 -11.35 7.41
CA ARG A 21 -7.77 -10.88 6.38
C ARG A 21 -7.07 -9.57 6.75
N ILE A 22 -7.82 -8.55 7.16
CA ILE A 22 -7.28 -7.22 7.50
C ILE A 22 -6.25 -7.33 8.63
N ALA A 23 -6.55 -8.10 9.68
CA ALA A 23 -5.64 -8.28 10.80
C ALA A 23 -4.37 -9.04 10.40
N LYS A 24 -4.50 -10.07 9.55
CA LYS A 24 -3.36 -10.83 9.03
C LYS A 24 -2.45 -9.98 8.16
N ASP A 25 -3.02 -9.26 7.20
CA ASP A 25 -2.27 -8.38 6.28
C ASP A 25 -1.50 -7.33 7.07
N LEU A 26 -2.14 -6.69 8.07
CA LEU A 26 -1.49 -5.70 8.93
C LEU A 26 -0.41 -6.31 9.83
N ALA A 27 -0.68 -7.44 10.49
CA ALA A 27 0.32 -8.07 11.36
C ALA A 27 1.59 -8.48 10.60
N VAL A 28 1.44 -8.96 9.36
CA VAL A 28 2.57 -9.29 8.49
C VAL A 28 3.30 -8.04 8.03
N ALA A 29 2.57 -6.99 7.64
CA ALA A 29 3.18 -5.71 7.28
C ALA A 29 3.95 -5.09 8.44
N GLU A 30 3.40 -5.07 9.65
CA GLU A 30 4.09 -4.59 10.86
C GLU A 30 5.34 -5.41 11.15
N SER A 31 5.27 -6.74 11.03
CA SER A 31 6.42 -7.63 11.26
C SER A 31 7.56 -7.34 10.28
N ILE A 32 7.23 -7.09 9.01
CA ILE A 32 8.21 -6.74 7.97
C ILE A 32 8.82 -5.36 8.24
N TRP A 33 7.98 -4.36 8.49
CA TRP A 33 8.34 -2.94 8.58
C TRP A 33 8.73 -2.46 9.98
N GLN A 34 8.97 -3.38 10.92
CA GLN A 34 9.46 -3.05 12.26
C GLN A 34 10.62 -2.03 12.22
N PRO A 35 10.63 -1.03 13.12
CA PRO A 35 9.70 -0.80 14.23
C PRO A 35 8.44 0.02 13.88
N ILE A 36 8.05 0.17 12.61
CA ILE A 36 6.88 0.98 12.23
C ILE A 36 5.58 0.24 12.61
N SER A 37 4.67 0.91 13.31
CA SER A 37 3.31 0.42 13.61
C SER A 37 2.24 1.12 12.77
N PHE A 38 1.12 0.44 12.51
CA PHE A 38 0.00 1.00 11.72
C PHE A 38 -1.22 1.20 12.60
N GLN A 39 -1.54 2.46 12.91
CA GLN A 39 -2.67 2.81 13.75
C GLN A 39 -3.94 2.99 12.92
N ILE A 40 -4.90 2.07 13.07
CA ILE A 40 -6.21 2.19 12.44
C ILE A 40 -6.97 3.34 13.10
N LYS A 41 -7.27 4.39 12.33
CA LYS A 41 -8.14 5.50 12.77
C LYS A 41 -9.61 5.13 12.64
N ASP A 42 -9.96 4.49 11.53
CA ASP A 42 -11.32 4.03 11.29
C ASP A 42 -11.35 2.92 10.23
N VAL A 43 -12.49 2.23 10.18
CA VAL A 43 -12.83 1.23 9.17
C VAL A 43 -14.15 1.65 8.54
N ILE A 44 -14.12 2.01 7.25
CA ILE A 44 -15.31 2.41 6.51
C ILE A 44 -15.73 1.36 5.50
N ILE A 45 -17.05 1.16 5.39
CA ILE A 45 -17.67 0.28 4.40
C ILE A 45 -18.43 1.15 3.43
N LEU A 46 -18.06 1.08 2.15
CA LEU A 46 -18.70 1.86 1.09
C LEU A 46 -19.89 1.12 0.48
N ASN A 47 -20.79 1.89 -0.14
CA ASN A 47 -22.01 1.36 -0.75
C ASN A 47 -21.76 0.82 -2.18
N GLU A 48 -22.82 0.24 -2.77
CA GLU A 48 -22.82 -0.39 -4.10
C GLU A 48 -22.31 0.50 -5.25
N SER A 49 -22.33 1.82 -5.12
CA SER A 49 -21.75 2.70 -6.14
C SER A 49 -20.22 2.54 -6.27
N PHE A 50 -19.57 1.97 -5.27
CA PHE A 50 -18.13 1.66 -5.24
C PHE A 50 -17.81 0.17 -5.43
N ARG A 51 -18.76 -0.64 -5.90
CA ARG A 51 -18.47 -2.02 -6.35
C ARG A 51 -17.58 -1.97 -7.59
N PHE A 52 -16.39 -2.53 -7.53
CA PHE A 52 -15.51 -2.66 -8.70
C PHE A 52 -15.65 -4.04 -9.35
N HIS A 53 -15.34 -4.14 -10.64
CA HIS A 53 -15.28 -5.38 -11.39
C HIS A 53 -13.86 -5.68 -11.89
N ASP A 54 -13.61 -6.93 -12.26
CA ASP A 54 -12.34 -7.35 -12.86
C ASP A 54 -12.04 -6.51 -14.10
N GLY A 55 -10.79 -6.04 -14.18
CA GLY A 55 -10.32 -5.23 -15.29
C GLY A 55 -10.86 -3.80 -15.35
N GLU A 56 -11.62 -3.35 -14.34
CA GLU A 56 -12.20 -2.00 -14.32
C GLU A 56 -11.15 -0.91 -14.02
N ILE A 57 -10.21 -1.21 -13.13
CA ILE A 57 -9.15 -0.27 -12.71
C ILE A 57 -7.89 -0.57 -13.50
N SER A 58 -7.26 0.47 -14.05
CA SER A 58 -5.92 0.39 -14.62
C SER A 58 -4.91 1.07 -13.69
N TYR A 59 -3.78 0.42 -13.44
CA TYR A 59 -2.72 1.06 -12.66
C TYR A 59 -1.84 2.00 -13.51
N ILE A 60 -1.86 1.83 -14.83
CA ILE A 60 -1.10 2.63 -15.80
C ILE A 60 -1.86 3.91 -16.15
N ASP A 61 -3.18 3.80 -16.32
CA ASP A 61 -4.02 4.93 -16.67
C ASP A 61 -4.01 5.97 -15.53
N SER A 62 -3.97 7.25 -15.89
CA SER A 62 -3.97 8.31 -14.89
C SER A 62 -5.29 8.34 -14.11
N ILE A 63 -5.24 8.73 -12.85
CA ILE A 63 -6.44 8.80 -12.00
C ILE A 63 -7.50 9.75 -12.59
N GLN A 64 -7.08 10.80 -13.31
CA GLN A 64 -7.99 11.79 -13.92
C GLN A 64 -8.91 11.16 -14.98
N ILE A 65 -8.49 10.09 -15.65
CA ILE A 65 -9.30 9.37 -16.63
C ILE A 65 -10.06 8.18 -16.03
N GLN A 66 -9.93 7.97 -14.71
CA GLN A 66 -10.60 6.92 -13.93
C GLN A 66 -11.51 7.56 -12.86
N PRO A 67 -12.64 8.18 -13.26
CA PRO A 67 -13.44 9.03 -12.38
C PRO A 67 -14.01 8.30 -11.15
N LYS A 68 -14.29 6.99 -11.26
CA LYS A 68 -14.75 6.19 -10.13
C LYS A 68 -13.65 5.98 -9.09
N VAL A 69 -12.41 5.71 -9.51
CA VAL A 69 -11.24 5.59 -8.62
C VAL A 69 -10.95 6.94 -7.94
N SER A 70 -11.00 8.03 -8.70
CA SER A 70 -10.85 9.38 -8.14
C SER A 70 -11.94 9.70 -7.10
N SER A 71 -13.20 9.42 -7.43
CA SER A 71 -14.34 9.59 -6.50
C SER A 71 -14.19 8.71 -5.26
N PHE A 72 -13.72 7.48 -5.43
CA PHE A 72 -13.46 6.55 -4.35
C PHE A 72 -12.41 7.09 -3.37
N PHE A 73 -11.25 7.52 -3.86
CA PHE A 73 -10.19 8.10 -3.02
C PHE A 73 -10.65 9.37 -2.29
N ASN A 74 -11.36 10.25 -2.99
CA ASN A 74 -11.94 11.45 -2.39
C ASN A 74 -12.98 11.12 -1.31
N THR A 75 -13.79 10.08 -1.53
CA THR A 75 -14.80 9.64 -0.55
C THR A 75 -14.14 9.10 0.71
N CYS A 76 -13.13 8.24 0.58
CA CYS A 76 -12.40 7.69 1.72
C CYS A 76 -11.76 8.79 2.57
N SER A 77 -11.06 9.72 1.92
CA SER A 77 -10.37 10.81 2.61
C SER A 77 -11.28 11.90 3.15
N SER A 78 -12.48 12.07 2.59
CA SER A 78 -13.48 12.99 3.12
C SER A 78 -14.20 12.42 4.35
N GLN A 79 -14.44 11.11 4.40
CA GLN A 79 -15.10 10.48 5.54
C GLN A 79 -14.17 10.35 6.75
N VAL A 80 -12.90 10.00 6.52
CA VAL A 80 -11.91 9.80 7.57
C VAL A 80 -10.67 10.66 7.27
N PRO A 81 -10.75 11.98 7.47
CA PRO A 81 -9.65 12.88 7.16
C PRO A 81 -8.42 12.62 8.06
N ASN A 82 -7.27 13.15 7.66
CA ASN A 82 -6.01 13.10 8.40
C ASN A 82 -5.40 11.69 8.58
N CYS A 83 -5.75 10.73 7.72
CA CYS A 83 -4.97 9.49 7.59
C CYS A 83 -3.79 9.69 6.64
N ASP A 84 -2.69 9.03 6.94
CA ASP A 84 -1.48 9.03 6.11
C ASP A 84 -1.62 8.05 4.95
N ILE A 85 -2.26 6.89 5.19
CA ILE A 85 -2.52 5.85 4.18
C ILE A 85 -3.98 5.37 4.25
N TYR A 86 -4.63 5.23 3.10
CA TYR A 86 -5.92 4.55 2.95
C TYR A 86 -5.69 3.19 2.31
N ILE A 87 -6.02 2.10 3.02
CA ILE A 87 -5.90 0.74 2.52
C ILE A 87 -7.29 0.28 2.06
N CYS A 88 -7.43 0.17 0.75
CA CYS A 88 -8.67 -0.03 0.03
C CYS A 88 -8.81 -1.48 -0.43
N TYR A 89 -9.59 -2.27 0.29
CA TYR A 89 -10.00 -3.61 -0.14
C TYR A 89 -11.15 -3.47 -1.13
N ILE A 90 -11.01 -4.07 -2.32
CA ILE A 90 -12.01 -3.98 -3.38
C ILE A 90 -12.55 -5.34 -3.83
N GLY A 91 -13.82 -5.36 -4.24
CA GLY A 91 -14.52 -6.55 -4.75
C GLY A 91 -14.22 -6.94 -6.19
N SER A 92 -12.94 -7.01 -6.55
CA SER A 92 -12.41 -7.43 -7.86
C SER A 92 -11.22 -8.35 -7.61
N ASP A 93 -10.88 -9.24 -8.53
CA ASP A 93 -9.68 -10.09 -8.46
C ASP A 93 -8.47 -9.46 -9.16
N TYR A 94 -8.69 -8.68 -10.22
CA TYR A 94 -7.60 -8.16 -11.05
C TYR A 94 -7.84 -6.74 -11.57
N PHE A 95 -6.75 -5.99 -11.72
CA PHE A 95 -6.70 -4.79 -12.52
C PHE A 95 -6.82 -5.14 -14.02
N LYS A 96 -6.95 -4.12 -14.86
CA LYS A 96 -6.99 -4.23 -16.33
C LYS A 96 -5.69 -4.83 -16.87
N GLU A 97 -4.58 -4.51 -16.24
CA GLU A 97 -3.27 -5.06 -16.60
C GLU A 97 -3.11 -6.48 -16.07
N GLN A 98 -2.48 -7.31 -16.89
CA GLN A 98 -2.38 -8.74 -16.64
C GLN A 98 -1.67 -9.04 -15.32
N SER A 99 -2.32 -9.86 -14.48
CA SER A 99 -1.78 -10.38 -13.22
C SER A 99 -1.49 -9.34 -12.13
N VAL A 100 -2.02 -8.12 -12.25
CA VAL A 100 -1.89 -7.10 -11.22
C VAL A 100 -3.03 -7.24 -10.20
N ILE A 101 -2.66 -7.39 -8.92
CA ILE A 101 -3.56 -7.68 -7.79
C ILE A 101 -3.54 -6.61 -6.70
N ALA A 102 -2.65 -5.64 -6.83
CA ALA A 102 -2.53 -4.52 -5.91
C ALA A 102 -1.83 -3.34 -6.59
N CYS A 103 -2.04 -2.14 -6.05
CA CYS A 103 -1.30 -0.96 -6.48
C CYS A 103 -1.31 0.14 -5.40
N ALA A 104 -0.14 0.75 -5.20
CA ALA A 104 0.07 1.93 -4.38
C ALA A 104 0.06 3.22 -5.20
N TYR A 105 -0.68 4.22 -4.72
CA TYR A 105 -0.74 5.58 -5.25
C TYR A 105 -0.31 6.57 -4.18
N SER A 106 0.61 7.46 -4.53
CA SER A 106 1.08 8.54 -3.65
C SER A 106 0.69 9.91 -4.20
N PHE A 107 -0.11 10.66 -3.44
CA PHE A 107 -0.52 12.02 -3.80
C PHE A 107 0.07 13.03 -2.84
N VAL A 108 0.42 14.20 -3.38
CA VAL A 108 0.79 15.36 -2.57
C VAL A 108 -0.31 16.40 -2.71
N ILE A 109 -1.12 16.56 -1.67
CA ILE A 109 -2.20 17.56 -1.60
C ILE A 109 -1.81 18.59 -0.54
N ASN A 110 -1.71 19.87 -0.91
CA ASN A 110 -1.30 20.95 -0.01
C ASN A 110 0.02 20.66 0.75
N GLN A 111 1.01 20.08 0.05
CA GLN A 111 2.31 19.67 0.59
C GLN A 111 2.27 18.49 1.58
N ILE A 112 1.10 17.89 1.82
CA ILE A 112 0.95 16.68 2.63
C ILE A 112 0.94 15.47 1.70
N LEU A 113 1.82 14.51 1.98
CA LEU A 113 1.84 13.22 1.27
C LEU A 113 0.73 12.33 1.84
N THR A 114 -0.05 11.71 0.96
CA THR A 114 -1.10 10.75 1.32
C THR A 114 -0.99 9.53 0.40
N GLY A 115 -0.94 8.35 0.99
CA GLY A 115 -0.93 7.07 0.28
C GLY A 115 -2.34 6.49 0.12
N TYR A 116 -2.59 5.85 -1.01
CA TYR A 116 -3.74 4.99 -1.24
C TYR A 116 -3.24 3.65 -1.76
N ILE A 117 -3.70 2.56 -1.17
CA ILE A 117 -3.34 1.21 -1.59
C ILE A 117 -4.62 0.50 -1.99
N ILE A 118 -4.72 0.03 -3.22
CA ILE A 118 -5.83 -0.82 -3.65
C ILE A 118 -5.37 -2.29 -3.56
N LEU A 119 -6.13 -3.13 -2.86
CA LEU A 119 -5.93 -4.58 -2.76
C LEU A 119 -7.15 -5.30 -3.36
N THR A 120 -6.89 -6.18 -4.33
CA THR A 120 -7.93 -7.05 -4.91
C THR A 120 -8.13 -8.30 -4.05
N ASN A 121 -9.18 -9.07 -4.34
CA ASN A 121 -9.44 -10.36 -3.74
C ASN A 121 -8.36 -11.41 -4.07
N ALA A 122 -7.71 -11.31 -5.23
CA ALA A 122 -6.59 -12.19 -5.58
C ALA A 122 -5.36 -12.00 -4.68
N ALA A 123 -5.27 -10.91 -3.90
CA ALA A 123 -4.27 -10.71 -2.87
C ALA A 123 -4.60 -11.41 -1.52
N SER A 124 -5.86 -11.85 -1.31
CA SER A 124 -6.33 -12.53 -0.08
C SER A 124 -5.59 -13.84 0.28
N PRO A 125 -5.23 -14.72 -0.68
CA PRO A 125 -4.62 -16.00 -0.35
C PRO A 125 -3.28 -15.86 0.37
N MET A 126 -3.00 -16.75 1.34
CA MET A 126 -1.75 -16.76 2.13
C MET A 126 -0.46 -16.76 1.29
N LYS A 127 -0.48 -17.31 0.07
CA LYS A 127 0.68 -17.26 -0.84
C LYS A 127 1.07 -15.83 -1.26
N ASN A 128 0.16 -14.86 -1.13
CA ASN A 128 0.32 -13.45 -1.49
C ASN A 128 0.31 -12.53 -0.25
N ILE A 129 0.48 -13.08 0.96
CA ILE A 129 0.35 -12.32 2.22
C ILE A 129 1.34 -11.14 2.36
N TYR A 130 2.42 -11.13 1.57
CA TYR A 130 3.37 -10.01 1.55
C TYR A 130 2.93 -8.85 0.66
N THR A 131 1.82 -8.95 -0.09
CA THR A 131 1.38 -7.93 -1.04
C THR A 131 1.08 -6.59 -0.37
N LEU A 132 0.33 -6.56 0.75
CA LEU A 132 0.11 -5.28 1.45
C LEU A 132 1.44 -4.64 1.89
N ALA A 133 2.36 -5.44 2.42
CA ALA A 133 3.66 -4.96 2.87
C ALA A 133 4.47 -4.37 1.71
N HIS A 134 4.42 -4.98 0.52
CA HIS A 134 5.03 -4.46 -0.70
C HIS A 134 4.48 -3.08 -1.07
N GLU A 135 3.15 -2.93 -1.13
CA GLU A 135 2.51 -1.65 -1.48
C GLU A 135 2.82 -0.56 -0.45
N ILE A 136 2.84 -0.91 0.84
CA ILE A 136 3.29 -0.01 1.91
C ILE A 136 4.73 0.46 1.65
N GLY A 137 5.61 -0.41 1.15
CA GLY A 137 6.98 -0.05 0.80
C GLY A 137 7.05 1.07 -0.23
N HIS A 138 6.24 1.01 -1.30
CA HIS A 138 6.15 2.09 -2.28
C HIS A 138 5.75 3.43 -1.65
N ILE A 139 4.80 3.41 -0.71
CA ILE A 139 4.38 4.61 0.00
C ILE A 139 5.48 5.11 0.95
N LEU A 140 6.07 4.24 1.77
CA LEU A 140 7.12 4.61 2.74
C LEU A 140 8.38 5.15 2.06
N PHE A 141 8.72 4.66 0.86
CA PHE A 141 9.87 5.14 0.11
C PHE A 141 9.61 6.44 -0.65
N THR A 142 8.35 6.88 -0.73
CA THR A 142 7.99 8.13 -1.40
C THR A 142 8.61 9.32 -0.68
N ARG A 143 9.45 10.06 -1.40
CA ARG A 143 10.23 11.19 -0.89
C ARG A 143 10.55 12.19 -2.00
N ARG A 144 11.08 13.36 -1.64
CA ARG A 144 11.59 14.34 -2.61
C ARG A 144 13.11 14.30 -2.68
N ILE A 145 13.64 14.17 -3.89
CA ILE A 145 15.07 14.36 -4.22
C ILE A 145 15.14 15.48 -5.25
N GLU A 146 15.90 16.54 -4.95
CA GLU A 146 16.03 17.73 -5.81
C GLU A 146 14.68 18.33 -6.24
N GLY A 147 13.70 18.31 -5.31
CA GLY A 147 12.36 18.83 -5.53
C GLY A 147 11.41 17.89 -6.31
N LYS A 148 11.90 16.79 -6.90
CA LYS A 148 11.08 15.79 -7.61
C LYS A 148 10.64 14.67 -6.68
N LEU A 149 9.39 14.24 -6.81
CA LEU A 149 8.87 13.09 -6.08
C LEU A 149 9.47 11.80 -6.68
N THR A 150 9.90 10.89 -5.81
CA THR A 150 10.39 9.56 -6.18
C THR A 150 10.04 8.59 -5.08
N HIS A 151 9.83 7.33 -5.46
CA HIS A 151 9.72 6.19 -4.55
C HIS A 151 10.70 5.08 -4.97
N ALA A 152 11.80 5.47 -5.62
CA ALA A 152 12.81 4.54 -6.08
C ALA A 152 13.35 3.71 -4.92
N ASP A 153 13.50 2.41 -5.18
CA ASP A 153 14.21 1.49 -4.30
C ASP A 153 15.66 1.96 -4.12
N PRO A 154 16.24 1.93 -2.91
CA PRO A 154 17.58 2.44 -2.67
C PRO A 154 18.69 1.67 -3.42
N HIS A 155 18.43 0.43 -3.85
CA HIS A 155 19.36 -0.38 -4.64
C HIS A 155 19.07 -0.33 -6.14
N SER A 156 18.13 0.49 -6.58
CA SER A 156 17.83 0.65 -7.98
C SER A 156 18.82 1.59 -8.67
N GLN A 157 19.59 1.06 -9.61
CA GLN A 157 20.54 1.83 -10.41
C GLN A 157 19.87 2.74 -11.44
N THR A 158 18.63 2.41 -11.83
CA THR A 158 17.85 3.15 -12.85
C THR A 158 16.81 4.08 -12.22
N GLY A 159 16.71 4.10 -10.89
CA GLY A 159 15.66 4.83 -10.17
C GLY A 159 14.29 4.14 -10.20
N SER A 160 14.23 2.86 -10.55
CA SER A 160 13.00 2.05 -10.42
C SER A 160 12.57 1.89 -8.96
N GLU A 161 11.26 1.86 -8.76
CA GLU A 161 10.57 1.53 -7.52
C GLU A 161 10.76 0.09 -7.06
N HIS A 162 11.24 -0.79 -7.94
CA HIS A 162 11.43 -2.20 -7.66
C HIS A 162 12.90 -2.57 -7.45
N HIS A 163 13.13 -3.45 -6.48
CA HIS A 163 14.42 -4.08 -6.24
C HIS A 163 14.69 -5.18 -7.29
N PRO A 164 15.93 -5.41 -7.75
CA PRO A 164 16.21 -6.39 -8.81
C PRO A 164 16.19 -7.86 -8.36
N SER A 165 16.35 -8.15 -7.06
CA SER A 165 16.36 -9.52 -6.52
C SER A 165 14.96 -10.06 -6.27
N SER A 166 14.67 -11.26 -6.78
CA SER A 166 13.38 -11.96 -6.60
C SER A 166 13.06 -12.41 -5.17
N THR A 167 14.04 -12.36 -4.28
CA THR A 167 13.86 -12.64 -2.85
C THR A 167 13.59 -11.39 -2.02
N ASN A 168 13.65 -10.21 -2.62
CA ASN A 168 13.39 -8.96 -1.92
C ASN A 168 11.90 -8.64 -1.95
N LEU A 169 11.38 -8.03 -0.87
CA LEU A 169 9.97 -7.60 -0.80
C LEU A 169 9.58 -6.74 -1.99
N MET A 170 10.44 -5.79 -2.37
CA MET A 170 10.18 -4.80 -3.41
C MET A 170 10.47 -5.32 -4.83
N TYR A 171 10.60 -6.63 -5.03
CA TYR A 171 10.66 -7.20 -6.38
C TYR A 171 9.30 -7.06 -7.09
N PRO A 172 9.23 -6.86 -8.41
CA PRO A 172 7.95 -6.66 -9.12
C PRO A 172 6.97 -7.83 -8.97
N ILE A 173 7.47 -9.05 -8.75
CA ILE A 173 6.64 -10.22 -8.44
C ILE A 173 6.85 -10.53 -6.97
N VAL A 174 5.93 -10.10 -6.11
CA VAL A 174 6.06 -10.23 -4.66
C VAL A 174 6.46 -11.67 -4.28
N PRO A 175 7.56 -11.86 -3.52
CA PRO A 175 8.03 -13.19 -3.15
C PRO A 175 6.99 -13.92 -2.33
N ARG A 176 6.97 -15.26 -2.43
CA ARG A 176 6.03 -16.07 -1.66
C ARG A 176 6.59 -16.44 -0.29
N PRO A 177 5.74 -16.51 0.76
CA PRO A 177 6.19 -16.84 2.12
C PRO A 177 6.71 -18.27 2.27
N ASP A 178 6.32 -19.20 1.40
CA ASP A 178 6.85 -20.57 1.38
C ASP A 178 8.24 -20.68 0.72
N GLN A 179 8.71 -19.61 0.08
CA GLN A 179 10.00 -19.56 -0.61
C GLN A 179 11.00 -18.62 0.07
N VAL A 180 10.50 -17.56 0.71
CA VAL A 180 11.34 -16.51 1.30
C VAL A 180 10.84 -16.18 2.69
N HIS A 181 11.74 -16.32 3.67
CA HIS A 181 11.46 -16.03 5.06
C HIS A 181 11.35 -14.51 5.31
N ILE A 182 10.43 -14.12 6.19
CA ILE A 182 10.08 -12.72 6.47
C ILE A 182 11.28 -11.84 6.81
N ASP A 183 12.24 -12.37 7.58
CA ASP A 183 13.43 -11.63 8.03
C ASP A 183 14.41 -11.28 6.90
N SER A 184 14.33 -11.99 5.77
CA SER A 184 15.24 -11.83 4.63
C SER A 184 14.71 -10.90 3.53
N LEU A 185 13.49 -10.42 3.69
CA LEU A 185 12.76 -9.67 2.65
C LEU A 185 13.31 -8.26 2.41
N LEU A 186 13.93 -7.64 3.42
CA LEU A 186 14.40 -6.26 3.36
C LEU A 186 15.91 -6.17 3.58
N THR A 187 16.54 -5.30 2.78
CA THR A 187 17.91 -4.85 2.99
C THR A 187 17.99 -3.86 4.16
N LYS A 188 19.20 -3.63 4.67
CA LYS A 188 19.43 -2.66 5.77
C LYS A 188 19.09 -1.23 5.32
N GLU A 189 19.38 -0.91 4.08
CA GLU A 189 19.16 0.38 3.45
C GLU A 189 17.67 0.65 3.27
N GLN A 190 16.88 -0.35 2.84
CA GLN A 190 15.42 -0.24 2.78
C GLN A 190 14.81 0.01 4.16
N ARG A 191 15.30 -0.68 5.21
CA ARG A 191 14.86 -0.43 6.60
C ARG A 191 15.24 0.96 7.09
N ALA A 192 16.46 1.41 6.80
CA ALA A 192 16.91 2.74 7.19
C ALA A 192 16.16 3.84 6.43
N LEU A 193 15.78 3.58 5.17
CA LEU A 193 15.04 4.51 4.33
C LEU A 193 13.57 4.61 4.76
N SER A 194 12.90 3.49 5.08
CA SER A 194 11.51 3.53 5.55
C SER A 194 11.35 4.37 6.82
N LEU A 195 12.35 4.33 7.72
CA LEU A 195 12.42 5.14 8.93
C LEU A 195 12.63 6.64 8.72
N GLN A 196 12.86 7.06 7.47
CA GLN A 196 12.97 8.47 7.08
C GLN A 196 11.71 8.96 6.36
N SER A 197 10.67 8.13 6.23
CA SER A 197 9.42 8.54 5.57
C SER A 197 8.79 9.74 6.28
N SER A 198 8.32 10.70 5.49
CA SER A 198 7.62 11.90 6.00
C SER A 198 6.26 11.59 6.63
N LEU A 199 5.76 10.36 6.45
CA LEU A 199 4.50 9.89 7.04
C LEU A 199 4.66 9.43 8.50
N LEU A 200 5.90 9.26 8.98
CA LEU A 200 6.13 8.73 10.32
C LEU A 200 5.85 9.78 11.38
N HIS A 201 4.90 9.46 12.24
CA HIS A 201 4.63 10.20 13.45
C HIS A 201 5.48 9.66 14.60
N LYS A 202 5.75 10.54 15.56
CA LYS A 202 6.33 10.21 16.86
C LYS A 202 5.43 10.87 17.89
N GLU A 203 4.93 10.14 18.87
CA GLU A 203 4.17 10.78 19.96
C GLU A 203 5.09 11.81 20.64
N LYS A 204 4.59 13.05 20.80
CA LYS A 204 5.21 14.02 21.69
C LYS A 204 4.81 13.63 23.11
N GLN A 205 5.80 13.53 24.00
CA GLN A 205 5.57 13.48 25.45
C GLN A 205 4.73 14.67 25.92
#